data_AF-D7E920-F1
#
_entry.id   AF-D7E920-F1
#
_cell.length_a   1.000
_cell.length_b   1.000
_cell.length_c   1.000
_cell.angle_alpha   90.00
_cell.angle_beta   90.00
_cell.angle_gamma   90.00
#
_symmetry.space_group_name_H-M   'P 1'
#
loop_
_entity.id
_entity.type
_entity.pdbx_description
1 polymer ?
#
loop_
_entity_poly.entity_id
_entity_poly.type
_entity_poly.pdbx_seq_one_letter_code
_entity_poly.pdbx_strand_id
1 'polypeptide(L)' 'MTWTASKNESDISKYHSYDSNQDYVIDRSELSKAINDYYAGKLSFKDISQIIDYWQLGSEGYC' A
#
# COMPACT_ATOMS: atom_id res chain seq x y z
N MET A 1 -24.15 18.00 -11.98
CA MET A 1 -22.68 17.85 -11.91
C MET A 1 -22.41 16.61 -11.09
N THR A 2 -22.18 15.47 -11.74
CA THR A 2 -21.83 14.21 -11.07
C THR A 2 -20.37 14.30 -10.65
N TRP A 3 -20.13 14.25 -9.35
CA TRP A 3 -18.77 14.18 -8.79
C TRP A 3 -18.26 12.77 -9.03
N THR A 4 -17.71 12.53 -10.23
CA THR A 4 -16.96 11.32 -10.49
C THR A 4 -15.65 11.51 -9.73
N ALA A 5 -15.50 10.85 -8.59
CA ALA A 5 -14.20 10.69 -7.97
C ALA A 5 -13.34 9.94 -8.99
N SER A 6 -12.61 10.69 -9.81
CA SER A 6 -11.51 10.15 -10.60
C SER A 6 -10.60 9.51 -9.57
N LYS A 7 -10.63 8.18 -9.47
CA LYS A 7 -9.60 7.41 -8.76
C LYS A 7 -8.29 7.96 -9.28
N ASN A 8 -7.60 8.71 -8.43
CA ASN A 8 -6.34 9.31 -8.78
C ASN A 8 -5.38 8.15 -9.04
N GLU A 9 -5.15 7.82 -10.31
CA GLU A 9 -4.05 6.95 -10.74
C GLU A 9 -2.67 7.55 -10.37
N SER A 10 -2.65 8.76 -9.79
CA SER A 10 -1.49 9.37 -9.16
C SER A 10 -1.22 8.89 -7.72
N ASP A 11 -2.16 8.22 -7.07
CA ASP A 11 -1.97 7.46 -5.82
C ASP A 11 -2.03 5.97 -6.17
N ILE A 12 -1.19 5.52 -7.12
CA ILE A 12 -0.81 4.10 -7.15
C ILE A 12 -0.11 3.86 -5.82
N SER A 13 -0.93 3.49 -4.84
CA SER A 13 -0.52 3.36 -3.47
C SER A 13 0.68 2.44 -3.42
N LYS A 14 1.73 2.83 -2.69
CA LYS A 14 3.01 2.13 -2.75
C LYS A 14 2.90 0.66 -2.32
N TYR A 15 1.79 0.26 -1.69
CA TYR A 15 1.48 -1.15 -1.46
C TYR A 15 1.50 -1.96 -2.76
N HIS A 16 1.10 -1.39 -3.90
CA HIS A 16 1.07 -2.09 -5.20
C HIS A 16 2.47 -2.51 -5.68
N SER A 17 3.54 -1.89 -5.14
CA SER A 17 4.92 -2.30 -5.41
C SER A 17 5.37 -3.50 -4.56
N TYR A 18 4.63 -3.82 -3.50
CA TYR A 18 4.93 -4.91 -2.58
C TYR A 18 3.96 -6.10 -2.73
N ASP A 19 2.76 -5.85 -3.24
CA ASP A 19 1.79 -6.85 -3.73
C ASP A 19 2.38 -7.62 -4.93
N SER A 20 3.17 -8.64 -4.61
CA SER A 20 3.94 -9.45 -5.55
C SER A 20 3.08 -10.50 -6.22
N ASN A 21 2.03 -10.96 -5.54
CA ASN A 21 1.07 -11.93 -6.05
C ASN A 21 -0.13 -11.27 -6.77
N GLN A 22 -0.24 -9.93 -6.71
CA GLN A 22 -1.27 -9.12 -7.35
C GLN A 22 -2.69 -9.52 -6.91
N ASP A 23 -2.83 -9.98 -5.68
CA ASP A 23 -4.12 -10.39 -5.12
C ASP A 23 -4.84 -9.26 -4.38
N TYR A 24 -4.28 -8.04 -4.41
CA TYR A 24 -4.77 -6.86 -3.70
C TYR A 24 -4.79 -7.06 -2.17
N VAL A 25 -3.99 -7.98 -1.64
CA VAL A 25 -3.85 -8.25 -0.21
C VAL A 25 -2.36 -8.32 0.11
N ILE A 26 -1.88 -7.38 0.91
CA ILE A 26 -0.52 -7.47 1.42
C ILE A 26 -0.43 -8.65 2.40
N ASP A 27 0.34 -9.66 2.07
CA ASP A 27 0.59 -10.78 2.97
C ASP A 27 1.73 -10.48 3.97
N ARG A 28 2.00 -11.41 4.88
CA ARG A 28 3.10 -11.25 5.87
C ARG A 28 4.48 -11.15 5.22
N SER A 29 4.72 -11.85 4.13
CA SER A 29 6.00 -11.87 3.41
C SER A 29 6.21 -10.55 2.67
N GLU A 30 5.17 -10.00 2.07
CA GLU A 30 5.16 -8.72 1.36
C GLU A 30 5.30 -7.55 2.32
N LEU A 31 4.59 -7.58 3.45
CA LEU A 31 4.80 -6.63 4.54
C LEU A 31 6.24 -6.72 5.08
N SER A 32 6.77 -7.93 5.26
CA SER A 32 8.15 -8.11 5.73
C SER A 32 9.17 -7.49 4.77
N LYS A 33 8.96 -7.60 3.44
CA LYS A 33 9.79 -6.90 2.45
C LYS A 33 9.68 -5.39 2.59
N ALA A 34 8.47 -4.85 2.74
CA ALA A 34 8.27 -3.42 2.92
C ALA A 34 8.96 -2.88 4.19
N ILE A 35 8.86 -3.61 5.31
CA ILE A 35 9.54 -3.27 6.55
C ILE A 35 11.07 -3.29 6.37
N ASN A 36 11.61 -4.29 5.69
CA ASN A 36 13.04 -4.37 5.41
C ASN A 36 13.51 -3.19 4.54
N ASP A 37 12.75 -2.82 3.51
CA ASP A 37 13.08 -1.69 2.64
C ASP A 37 12.93 -0.33 3.36
N TYR A 38 12.06 -0.22 4.37
CA TYR A 38 12.04 0.92 5.29
C TYR A 38 13.32 1.02 6.13
N TYR A 39 13.74 -0.08 6.77
CA TYR A 39 14.99 -0.09 7.54
C TYR A 39 16.24 0.07 6.66
N ALA A 40 16.17 -0.30 5.39
CA ALA A 40 17.22 -0.04 4.40
C ALA A 40 17.22 1.41 3.86
N GLY A 41 16.26 2.26 4.27
CA GLY A 41 16.15 3.65 3.83
C GLY A 41 15.59 3.83 2.41
N LYS A 42 15.01 2.79 1.81
CA LYS A 42 14.39 2.84 0.47
C LYS A 42 12.92 3.28 0.51
N LEU A 43 12.27 3.15 1.67
CA LEU A 43 10.92 3.61 1.93
C LEU A 43 10.93 4.78 2.91
N SER A 44 10.09 5.78 2.67
CA SER A 44 9.84 6.82 3.65
C SER A 44 8.87 6.35 4.72
N PHE A 45 8.85 7.02 5.88
CA PHE A 45 7.89 6.75 6.95
C PHE A 45 6.44 6.84 6.46
N LYS A 46 6.14 7.82 5.59
CA LYS A 46 4.81 7.99 4.99
C LYS A 46 4.40 6.78 4.15
N ASP A 47 5.35 6.21 3.40
CA ASP A 47 5.07 5.09 2.51
C ASP A 47 4.85 3.79 3.29
N ILE A 48 5.70 3.49 4.28
CA ILE A 48 5.52 2.28 5.11
C ILE A 48 4.25 2.36 5.96
N SER A 49 3.86 3.56 6.42
CA SER A 49 2.59 3.78 7.12
C SER A 49 1.41 3.34 6.25
N GLN A 50 1.36 3.79 4.99
CA GLN A 50 0.28 3.39 4.07
C GLN A 50 0.22 1.87 3.85
N ILE A 51 1.37 1.21 3.75
CA ILE A 51 1.44 -0.24 3.58
C ILE A 51 0.94 -0.98 4.84
N ILE A 52 1.31 -0.50 6.03
CA ILE A 52 0.84 -1.06 7.30
C ILE A 52 -0.66 -0.80 7.50
N ASP A 53 -1.14 0.40 7.17
CA ASP A 53 -2.55 0.77 7.27
C ASP A 53 -3.39 -0.11 6.33
N TYR A 54 -2.93 -0.33 5.09
CA TYR A 54 -3.57 -1.23 4.14
C TYR A 54 -3.55 -2.69 4.62
N TRP A 55 -2.45 -3.14 5.23
CA TRP A 55 -2.34 -4.48 5.81
C TRP A 55 -3.29 -4.70 7.00
N GLN A 56 -3.44 -3.70 7.87
CA GLN A 56 -4.29 -3.79 9.07
C GLN A 56 -5.77 -3.63 8.76
N LEU A 57 -6.13 -2.68 7.89
CA LEU A 57 -7.52 -2.36 7.58
C LEU A 57 -8.07 -3.20 6.43
N GLY A 58 -7.19 -3.84 5.65
CA GLY A 58 -7.55 -4.51 4.41
C GLY A 58 -8.10 -3.55 3.35
N SER A 59 -8.53 -4.09 2.21
CA SER A 59 -9.17 -3.29 1.16
C SER A 59 -10.47 -2.61 1.61
N GLU A 60 -11.09 -3.03 2.73
CA GLU A 60 -12.36 -2.48 3.22
C GLU A 60 -12.20 -1.14 3.96
N GLY A 61 -11.01 -0.80 4.47
CA GLY A 61 -10.77 0.49 5.14
C GLY A 61 -10.25 1.62 4.24
N TYR A 62 -9.97 1.33 2.97
CA TYR A 62 -9.49 2.26 1.96
C TYR A 62 -10.48 2.46 0.79
N CYS A 63 -11.75 2.05 0.99
CA CYS A 63 -12.85 2.25 0.05
C CYS A 63 -13.44 3.67 0.12
#